data_AF-A0A7K2MZS8-F1
#
_entry.id   AF-A0A7K2MZS8-F1
#
_cell.length_a   1.000
_cell.length_b   1.000
_cell.length_c   1.000
_cell.angle_alpha   90.00
_cell.angle_beta   90.00
_cell.angle_gamma   90.00
#
_symmetry.space_group_name_H-M   'P 1'
#
loop_
_entity.id
_entity.type
_entity.pdbx_description
1 polymer ?
#
loop_
_entity_poly.entity_id
_entity_poly.type
_entity_poly.pdbx_seq_one_letter_code
_entity_poly.pdbx_strand_id
1 'polypeptide(L)'
;MPAAGSVPACGRGPLSVVGGMIPSMTTPAAVIVDSTAYAQAVEDAARAAAAYYAGGSSPLDDDAYDRLARGIAAWEAEHPDEVLPDSPTGKVAGGAAEGDVPHTVPMLSLDNVFSPEEFTAWTASLARRIDREVTRFSVGPKLDGLAVAARYHEGRLTRLITRGDGTA
;
A
#
# COMPACT_ATOMS: atom_id res chain seq x y z
N MET A 1 -14.49 -50.74 -11.29
CA MET A 1 -14.75 -49.59 -12.17
C MET A 1 -16.00 -48.86 -11.70
N PRO A 2 -15.85 -47.61 -11.26
CA PRO A 2 -16.79 -46.55 -11.62
C PRO A 2 -16.09 -45.42 -12.37
N ALA A 3 -16.88 -44.72 -13.16
CA ALA A 3 -16.49 -43.84 -14.26
C ALA A 3 -15.81 -42.52 -13.82
N ALA A 4 -14.89 -42.06 -14.67
CA ALA A 4 -14.26 -40.75 -14.61
C ALA A 4 -15.30 -39.64 -14.86
N GLY A 5 -15.48 -38.75 -13.89
CA GLY A 5 -16.21 -37.49 -14.07
C GLY A 5 -15.28 -36.43 -14.68
N SER A 6 -15.61 -36.00 -15.90
CA SER A 6 -14.93 -34.91 -16.61
C SER A 6 -15.25 -33.56 -15.99
N VAL A 7 -14.22 -32.82 -15.57
CA VAL A 7 -14.31 -31.40 -15.20
C VAL A 7 -14.60 -30.57 -16.46
N PRO A 8 -15.58 -29.65 -16.48
CA PRO A 8 -15.82 -28.83 -17.66
C PRO A 8 -14.67 -27.83 -17.87
N ALA A 9 -14.20 -27.75 -19.10
CA ALA A 9 -13.18 -26.80 -19.52
C ALA A 9 -13.69 -25.35 -19.37
N CYS A 10 -12.97 -24.55 -18.59
CA CYS A 10 -13.20 -23.11 -18.47
C CYS A 10 -12.87 -22.46 -19.82
N GLY A 11 -13.90 -22.10 -20.58
CA GLY A 11 -13.76 -21.45 -21.89
C GLY A 11 -13.03 -20.11 -21.76
N ARG A 12 -11.94 -19.95 -22.52
CA ARG A 12 -11.30 -18.66 -22.77
C ARG A 12 -12.16 -17.86 -23.75
N GLY A 13 -13.17 -17.17 -23.24
CA GLY A 13 -13.79 -16.05 -23.95
C GLY A 13 -12.88 -14.82 -23.89
N PRO A 14 -12.85 -13.96 -24.91
CA PRO A 14 -12.08 -12.72 -24.86
C PRO A 14 -12.67 -11.83 -23.75
N LEU A 15 -11.80 -11.37 -22.85
CA LEU A 15 -12.13 -10.33 -21.88
C LEU A 15 -12.45 -9.05 -22.68
N SER A 16 -13.74 -8.77 -22.85
CA SER A 16 -14.18 -7.46 -23.32
C SER A 16 -14.00 -6.48 -22.16
N VAL A 17 -12.98 -5.63 -22.26
CA VAL A 17 -12.85 -4.46 -21.40
C VAL A 17 -13.96 -3.49 -21.84
N VAL A 18 -15.09 -3.53 -21.15
CA VAL A 18 -16.09 -2.47 -21.24
C VAL A 18 -15.44 -1.24 -20.65
N GLY A 19 -15.04 -0.30 -21.51
CA GLY A 19 -14.60 1.04 -21.14
C GLY A 19 -15.76 1.83 -20.54
N GLY A 20 -16.17 1.48 -19.33
CA GLY A 20 -17.00 2.31 -18.48
C GLY A 20 -16.09 3.32 -17.81
N MET A 21 -16.14 4.57 -18.27
CA MET A 21 -15.69 5.72 -17.48
C MET A 21 -16.37 5.62 -16.12
N ILE A 22 -15.64 5.21 -15.07
CA ILE A 22 -16.13 5.31 -13.70
C ILE A 22 -16.37 6.80 -13.46
N PRO A 23 -17.62 7.26 -13.27
CA PRO A 23 -17.85 8.66 -12.96
C PRO A 23 -17.08 8.96 -11.68
N SER A 24 -16.30 10.04 -11.70
CA SER A 24 -15.58 10.52 -10.52
C SER A 24 -16.61 10.77 -9.42
N MET A 25 -16.73 9.83 -8.48
CA MET A 25 -17.53 9.97 -7.26
C MET A 25 -16.74 10.85 -6.28
N THR A 26 -16.39 12.06 -6.72
CA THR A 26 -15.82 13.06 -5.83
C THR A 26 -16.99 13.65 -5.05
N THR A 27 -17.28 13.06 -3.90
CA THR A 27 -18.15 13.65 -2.89
C THR A 27 -17.68 15.10 -2.63
N PRO A 28 -18.51 16.15 -2.55
CA PRO A 28 -18.01 17.52 -2.35
C PRO A 28 -17.31 17.69 -0.99
N ALA A 29 -16.29 18.56 -0.91
CA ALA A 29 -15.58 18.84 0.35
C ALA A 29 -16.52 19.49 1.39
N ALA A 30 -16.20 19.32 2.68
CA ALA A 30 -16.87 20.06 3.74
C ALA A 30 -16.55 21.56 3.60
N VAL A 31 -17.56 22.41 3.70
CA VAL A 31 -17.37 23.87 3.63
C VAL A 31 -16.96 24.39 5.00
N ILE A 32 -15.70 24.81 5.13
CA ILE A 32 -15.17 25.46 6.33
C ILE A 32 -15.32 26.97 6.13
N VAL A 33 -16.06 27.62 7.03
CA VAL A 33 -16.52 29.01 6.85
C VAL A 33 -15.73 30.04 7.65
N ASP A 34 -15.02 29.59 8.69
CA ASP A 34 -14.20 30.42 9.56
C ASP A 34 -13.16 29.56 10.31
N SER A 35 -12.28 30.22 11.05
CA SER A 35 -11.21 29.58 11.82
C SER A 35 -11.73 28.71 12.98
N THR A 36 -12.94 28.95 13.49
CA THR A 36 -13.55 28.12 14.54
C THR A 36 -14.05 26.80 13.95
N ALA A 37 -14.73 26.86 12.80
CA ALA A 37 -15.12 25.70 12.03
C ALA A 37 -13.90 24.89 11.57
N TYR A 38 -12.81 25.56 11.21
CA TYR A 38 -11.54 24.91 10.90
C TYR A 38 -10.97 24.14 12.09
N ALA A 39 -10.86 24.79 13.26
CA ALA A 39 -10.37 24.14 14.47
C ALA A 39 -11.22 22.92 14.85
N GLN A 40 -12.54 23.04 14.77
CA GLN A 40 -13.46 21.91 15.02
C GLN A 40 -13.27 20.78 14.01
N ALA A 41 -13.13 21.11 12.72
CA ALA A 41 -12.89 20.12 11.67
C ALA A 41 -11.58 19.35 11.91
N VAL A 42 -10.51 20.03 12.31
CA VAL A 42 -9.23 19.41 12.68
C VAL A 42 -9.39 18.48 13.88
N GLU A 43 -10.08 18.92 14.93
CA GLU A 43 -10.34 18.09 16.12
C GLU A 43 -11.16 16.84 15.77
N ASP A 44 -12.22 17.00 14.99
CA ASP A 44 -13.09 15.91 14.55
C ASP A 44 -12.34 14.89 13.70
N ALA A 45 -11.51 15.35 12.76
CA ALA A 45 -10.66 14.49 11.95
C ALA A 45 -9.62 13.75 12.81
N ALA A 46 -8.94 14.46 13.73
CA ALA A 46 -7.96 13.84 14.62
C ALA A 46 -8.59 12.75 15.50
N ARG A 47 -9.76 13.02 16.07
CA ARG A 47 -10.53 12.07 16.89
C ARG A 47 -10.98 10.86 16.07
N ALA A 48 -11.46 11.07 14.85
CA ALA A 48 -11.88 9.99 13.97
C ALA A 48 -10.71 9.09 13.56
N ALA A 49 -9.58 9.68 13.17
CA ALA A 49 -8.37 8.94 12.86
C ALA A 49 -7.87 8.14 14.08
N ALA A 50 -7.80 8.75 15.27
CA ALA A 50 -7.38 8.06 16.48
C ALA A 50 -8.26 6.84 16.79
N ALA A 51 -9.59 6.98 16.69
CA ALA A 51 -10.53 5.89 16.89
C ALA A 51 -10.33 4.76 15.85
N TYR A 52 -10.16 5.12 14.57
CA TYR A 52 -9.92 4.16 13.50
C TYR A 52 -8.64 3.34 13.74
N TYR A 53 -7.52 4.01 14.05
CA TYR A 53 -6.22 3.34 14.25
C TYR A 53 -6.12 2.57 15.57
N ALA A 54 -6.87 2.96 16.60
CA ALA A 54 -6.96 2.22 17.86
C ALA A 54 -7.87 0.97 17.77
N GLY A 55 -8.48 0.70 16.61
CA GLY A 55 -9.43 -0.41 16.42
C GLY A 55 -10.81 -0.16 17.05
N GLY A 56 -11.13 1.09 17.34
CA GLY A 56 -12.45 1.51 17.85
C GLY A 56 -13.45 1.82 16.73
N SER A 57 -14.66 2.21 17.14
CA SER A 57 -15.67 2.74 16.21
C SER A 57 -15.36 4.21 15.93
N SER A 58 -14.97 4.53 14.70
CA SER A 58 -14.83 5.92 14.26
C SER A 58 -16.19 6.64 14.35
N PRO A 59 -16.24 7.90 14.85
CA PRO A 59 -17.43 8.74 14.80
C PRO A 59 -17.79 9.20 13.36
N LEU A 60 -16.85 9.10 12.42
CA LEU A 60 -17.04 9.41 11.01
C LEU A 60 -16.87 8.14 10.17
N ASP A 61 -17.77 7.94 9.21
CA ASP A 61 -17.53 6.97 8.14
C ASP A 61 -16.48 7.51 7.16
N ASP A 62 -15.98 6.63 6.29
CA ASP A 62 -14.89 6.94 5.36
C ASP A 62 -15.24 8.14 4.46
N ASP A 63 -16.48 8.21 3.95
CA ASP A 63 -16.92 9.28 3.06
C ASP A 63 -17.03 10.64 3.79
N ALA A 64 -17.53 10.66 5.03
CA ALA A 64 -17.56 11.87 5.86
C ALA A 64 -16.16 12.33 6.23
N TYR A 65 -15.26 11.41 6.57
CA TYR A 65 -13.86 11.72 6.84
C TYR A 65 -13.17 12.32 5.60
N ASP A 66 -13.33 11.71 4.43
CA ASP A 66 -12.73 12.17 3.18
C ASP A 66 -13.23 13.55 2.75
N ARG A 67 -14.51 13.87 2.98
CA ARG A 67 -15.03 15.23 2.79
C ARG A 67 -14.38 16.23 3.72
N LEU A 68 -14.26 15.86 5.00
CA LEU A 68 -13.72 16.73 6.05
C LEU A 68 -12.24 17.02 5.79
N ALA A 69 -11.44 15.98 5.52
CA ALA A 69 -10.02 16.10 5.19
C ALA A 69 -9.75 16.99 3.97
N ARG A 70 -10.59 16.89 2.92
CA ARG A 70 -10.49 17.79 1.76
C ARG A 70 -10.91 19.22 2.07
N GLY A 71 -11.90 19.41 2.94
CA GLY A 71 -12.27 20.75 3.42
C GLY A 71 -11.13 21.42 4.19
N ILE A 72 -10.50 20.68 5.10
CA ILE A 72 -9.31 21.12 5.86
C ILE A 72 -8.17 21.49 4.90
N ALA A 73 -7.85 20.62 3.94
CA ALA A 73 -6.80 20.88 2.96
C ALA A 73 -7.07 22.11 2.09
N ALA A 74 -8.33 22.36 1.72
CA ALA A 74 -8.71 23.55 0.97
C ALA A 74 -8.54 24.83 1.82
N TRP A 75 -8.98 24.80 3.08
CA TRP A 75 -8.81 25.93 4.02
C TRP A 75 -7.33 26.29 4.20
N GLU A 76 -6.48 25.30 4.42
CA GLU A 76 -5.04 25.51 4.67
C GLU A 76 -4.27 25.95 3.44
N ALA A 77 -4.73 25.58 2.24
CA ALA A 77 -4.16 26.11 1.00
C ALA A 77 -4.41 27.62 0.86
N GLU A 78 -5.54 28.11 1.38
CA GLU A 78 -5.89 29.54 1.41
C GLU A 78 -5.26 30.27 2.62
N HIS A 79 -4.98 29.55 3.72
CA HIS A 79 -4.47 30.10 4.98
C HIS A 79 -3.20 29.35 5.46
N PRO A 80 -2.07 29.44 4.73
CA PRO A 80 -0.86 28.66 5.04
C PRO A 80 -0.22 29.01 6.40
N ASP A 81 -0.49 30.20 6.93
CA ASP A 81 0.03 30.65 8.23
C ASP A 81 -0.85 30.21 9.42
N GLU A 82 -2.01 29.59 9.17
CA GLU A 82 -2.98 29.18 10.19
C GLU A 82 -3.05 27.65 10.40
N VAL A 83 -2.15 26.88 9.77
CA VAL A 83 -2.17 25.41 9.85
C VAL A 83 -2.00 24.94 11.30
N LEU A 84 -3.00 24.22 11.81
CA LEU A 84 -2.97 23.69 13.16
C LEU A 84 -2.03 22.49 13.27
N PRO A 85 -1.27 22.35 14.38
CA PRO A 85 -0.34 21.25 14.59
C PRO A 85 -0.98 19.88 14.50
N ASP A 86 -2.27 19.74 14.85
CA ASP A 86 -3.02 18.48 14.82
C ASP A 86 -3.72 18.20 13.49
N SER A 87 -3.56 19.07 12.50
CA SER A 87 -4.15 18.87 11.17
C SER A 87 -3.77 17.50 10.58
N PRO A 88 -4.71 16.79 9.94
CA PRO A 88 -4.43 15.54 9.23
C PRO A 88 -3.66 15.74 7.93
N THR A 89 -3.58 16.98 7.41
CA THR A 89 -2.90 17.26 6.14
C THR A 89 -1.38 17.19 6.31
N GLY A 90 -0.68 16.78 5.25
CA GLY A 90 0.79 16.65 5.26
C GLY A 90 1.35 15.58 6.20
N LYS A 91 0.51 14.88 6.98
CA LYS A 91 0.91 13.80 7.87
C LYS A 91 0.61 12.42 7.26
N VAL A 92 1.43 11.45 7.65
CA VAL A 92 1.12 10.03 7.44
C VAL A 92 0.04 9.65 8.45
N ALA A 93 -1.16 9.33 7.96
CA ALA A 93 -2.26 8.90 8.80
C ALA A 93 -1.85 7.66 9.64
N GLY A 94 -2.11 7.71 10.95
CA GLY A 94 -1.70 6.67 11.91
C GLY A 94 -0.31 6.86 12.52
N GLY A 95 0.40 7.93 12.12
CA GLY A 95 1.76 8.23 12.58
C GLY A 95 2.83 7.39 11.88
N ALA A 96 4.08 7.85 11.96
CA ALA A 96 5.23 7.02 11.67
C ALA A 96 5.71 6.39 12.98
N ALA A 97 5.86 5.07 13.03
CA ALA A 97 6.60 4.45 14.11
C ALA A 97 8.08 4.81 13.91
N GLU A 98 8.69 5.45 14.90
CA GLU A 98 10.13 5.70 14.92
C GLU A 98 10.87 4.47 15.46
N GLY A 99 11.98 4.10 14.83
CA GLY A 99 12.84 2.99 15.22
C GLY A 99 12.74 1.75 14.33
N ASP A 100 13.67 0.82 14.55
CA ASP A 100 13.77 -0.41 13.76
C ASP A 100 12.63 -1.38 14.11
N VAL A 101 12.06 -2.03 13.09
CA VAL A 101 10.95 -2.97 13.22
C VAL A 101 11.37 -4.33 12.67
N PRO A 102 11.61 -5.34 13.53
CA PRO A 102 12.08 -6.66 13.11
C PRO A 102 11.20 -7.24 12.00
N HIS A 103 11.81 -7.65 10.91
CA HIS A 103 11.12 -8.34 9.83
C HIS A 103 10.65 -9.72 10.30
N THR A 104 9.44 -10.13 9.90
CA THR A 104 8.91 -11.47 10.24
C THR A 104 9.71 -12.58 9.57
N VAL A 105 10.29 -12.29 8.42
CA VAL A 105 11.21 -13.14 7.65
C VAL A 105 12.31 -12.23 7.11
N PRO A 106 13.60 -12.63 7.16
CA PRO A 106 14.68 -11.81 6.62
C PRO A 106 14.44 -11.41 5.16
N MET A 107 14.57 -10.11 4.87
CA MET A 107 14.52 -9.57 3.52
C MET A 107 15.88 -9.68 2.85
N LEU A 108 16.03 -10.69 2.00
CA LEU A 108 17.27 -10.97 1.26
C LEU A 108 17.57 -9.90 0.20
N SER A 109 18.86 -9.68 -0.07
CA SER A 109 19.32 -9.01 -1.29
C SER A 109 19.46 -10.00 -2.44
N LEU A 110 19.53 -9.47 -3.66
CA LEU A 110 19.92 -10.22 -4.84
C LEU A 110 21.40 -9.97 -5.14
N ASP A 111 22.13 -11.03 -5.45
CA ASP A 111 23.44 -10.93 -6.06
C ASP A 111 23.33 -10.42 -7.50
N ASN A 112 24.40 -9.82 -8.01
CA ASN A 112 24.45 -9.22 -9.34
C ASN A 112 25.30 -10.07 -10.28
N VAL A 113 24.94 -10.02 -11.56
CA VAL A 113 25.77 -10.45 -12.69
C VAL A 113 25.86 -9.28 -13.67
N PHE A 114 27.01 -9.09 -14.27
CA PHE A 114 27.30 -7.94 -15.14
C PHE A 114 27.64 -8.34 -16.57
N SER A 115 27.73 -9.65 -16.86
CA SER A 115 27.97 -10.17 -18.21
C SER A 115 27.14 -11.43 -18.53
N PRO A 116 26.95 -11.75 -19.83
CA PRO A 116 26.32 -12.99 -20.26
C PRO A 116 27.06 -14.25 -19.78
N GLU A 117 28.38 -14.20 -19.69
CA GLU A 117 29.22 -15.31 -19.24
C GLU A 117 29.02 -15.58 -17.74
N GLU A 118 28.97 -14.52 -16.92
CA GLU A 118 28.66 -14.61 -15.50
C GLU A 118 27.26 -15.18 -15.28
N PHE A 119 26.27 -14.72 -16.05
CA PHE A 119 24.91 -15.24 -15.99
C PHE A 119 24.87 -16.75 -16.33
N THR A 120 25.58 -17.17 -17.36
CA THR A 120 25.68 -18.60 -17.76
C THR A 120 26.37 -19.45 -16.70
N ALA A 121 27.43 -18.93 -16.07
CA ALA A 121 28.10 -19.61 -14.97
C ALA A 121 27.19 -19.74 -13.73
N TRP A 122 26.41 -18.70 -13.43
CA TRP A 122 25.44 -18.71 -12.35
C TRP A 122 24.30 -19.71 -12.61
N THR A 123 23.74 -19.78 -13.81
CA THR A 123 22.67 -20.75 -14.13
C THR A 123 23.17 -22.19 -14.02
N ALA A 124 24.40 -22.48 -14.47
CA ALA A 124 25.04 -23.78 -14.28
C ALA A 124 25.26 -24.13 -12.79
N SER A 125 25.63 -23.12 -11.97
CA SER A 125 25.74 -23.27 -10.52
C SER A 125 24.41 -23.57 -9.86
N LEU A 126 23.34 -22.89 -10.29
CA LEU A 126 21.99 -23.11 -9.79
C LEU A 126 21.53 -24.55 -10.04
N ALA A 127 21.69 -25.08 -11.26
CA ALA A 127 21.32 -26.45 -11.61
C ALA A 127 22.00 -27.50 -10.69
N ARG A 128 23.29 -27.30 -10.38
CA ARG A 128 24.03 -28.15 -9.43
C ARG A 128 23.49 -28.04 -8.00
N ARG A 129 23.11 -26.84 -7.55
CA ARG A 129 22.59 -26.60 -6.18
C ARG A 129 21.21 -27.19 -5.95
N ILE A 130 20.37 -27.22 -6.98
CA ILE A 130 19.00 -27.74 -6.89
C ILE A 130 18.87 -29.20 -7.35
N ASP A 131 19.98 -29.83 -7.76
CA ASP A 131 20.06 -31.20 -8.27
C ASP A 131 19.08 -31.49 -9.43
N ARG A 132 18.88 -30.50 -10.31
CA ARG A 132 18.06 -30.63 -11.52
C ARG A 132 18.30 -29.47 -12.49
N GLU A 133 17.92 -29.69 -13.74
CA GLU A 133 17.92 -28.64 -14.77
C GLU A 133 16.90 -27.53 -14.47
N VAL A 134 17.27 -26.29 -14.80
CA VAL A 134 16.39 -25.12 -14.66
C VAL A 134 15.59 -24.96 -15.96
N THR A 135 14.29 -25.22 -15.90
CA THR A 135 13.43 -25.23 -17.10
C THR A 135 12.73 -23.91 -17.40
N ARG A 136 12.68 -22.99 -16.42
CA ARG A 136 12.01 -21.69 -16.56
C ARG A 136 12.56 -20.68 -15.57
N PHE A 137 12.67 -19.43 -16.03
CA PHE A 137 12.91 -18.26 -15.19
C PHE A 137 11.67 -17.35 -15.18
N SER A 138 11.40 -16.73 -14.03
CA SER A 138 10.53 -15.56 -13.97
C SER A 138 11.41 -14.32 -14.07
N VAL A 139 11.19 -13.50 -15.10
CA VAL A 139 11.99 -12.30 -15.35
C VAL A 139 11.12 -11.08 -15.15
N GLY A 140 11.59 -10.15 -14.34
CA GLY A 140 10.95 -8.86 -14.10
C GLY A 140 11.99 -7.74 -14.13
N PRO A 141 11.57 -6.49 -14.41
CA PRO A 141 12.46 -5.35 -14.34
C PRO A 141 12.97 -5.15 -12.91
N LYS A 142 14.27 -4.84 -12.75
CA LYS A 142 14.83 -4.40 -11.47
C LYS A 142 14.39 -2.95 -11.25
N LEU A 143 13.41 -2.75 -10.38
CA LEU A 143 12.99 -1.42 -9.95
C LEU A 143 14.08 -0.82 -9.07
N ASP A 144 14.60 0.35 -9.46
CA ASP A 144 15.64 1.03 -8.71
C ASP A 144 15.00 2.00 -7.70
N GLY A 145 14.84 1.51 -6.47
CA GLY A 145 14.15 2.22 -5.40
C GLY A 145 14.39 1.56 -4.06
N LEU A 146 13.49 1.83 -3.11
CA LEU A 146 13.56 1.28 -1.76
C LEU A 146 12.71 0.00 -1.66
N ALA A 147 13.31 -1.06 -1.12
CA ALA A 147 12.58 -2.26 -0.77
C ALA A 147 11.77 -2.02 0.52
N VAL A 148 10.49 -2.44 0.50
CA VAL A 148 9.57 -2.33 1.63
C VAL A 148 8.86 -3.65 1.89
N ALA A 149 8.51 -3.90 3.15
CA ALA A 149 7.62 -4.97 3.57
C ALA A 149 6.28 -4.40 4.00
N ALA A 150 5.19 -4.93 3.45
CA ALA A 150 3.82 -4.58 3.82
C ALA A 150 3.18 -5.73 4.59
N ARG A 151 2.68 -5.46 5.80
CA ARG A 151 1.96 -6.43 6.63
C ARG A 151 0.47 -6.18 6.53
N TYR A 152 -0.27 -7.25 6.25
CA TYR A 152 -1.72 -7.23 6.19
C TYR A 152 -2.30 -8.14 7.27
N HIS A 153 -3.34 -7.67 7.95
CA HIS A 153 -4.15 -8.46 8.86
C HIS A 153 -5.61 -8.36 8.38
N GLU A 154 -6.24 -9.52 8.14
CA GLU A 154 -7.62 -9.59 7.64
C GLU A 154 -7.86 -8.72 6.39
N GLY A 155 -6.88 -8.69 5.47
CA GLY A 155 -6.94 -7.90 4.24
C GLY A 155 -6.68 -6.40 4.40
N ARG A 156 -6.48 -5.91 5.64
CA ARG A 156 -6.16 -4.50 5.91
C ARG A 156 -4.66 -4.31 6.10
N LEU A 157 -4.09 -3.27 5.48
CA LEU A 157 -2.70 -2.88 5.70
C LEU A 157 -2.53 -2.39 7.14
N THR A 158 -1.68 -3.07 7.91
CA THR A 158 -1.41 -2.71 9.31
C THR A 158 -0.03 -2.11 9.52
N ARG A 159 0.92 -2.36 8.60
CA ARG A 159 2.28 -1.80 8.70
C ARG A 159 3.00 -1.77 7.35
N LEU A 160 3.77 -0.71 7.12
CA LEU A 160 4.81 -0.62 6.10
C LEU A 160 6.16 -0.45 6.79
N ILE A 161 7.15 -1.22 6.35
CA ILE A 161 8.50 -1.26 6.96
C ILE A 161 9.52 -1.16 5.83
N THR A 162 10.54 -0.32 5.98
CA THR A 162 11.66 -0.29 5.04
C THR A 162 12.53 -1.53 5.22
N ARG A 163 13.34 -1.89 4.22
CA ARG A 163 14.21 -3.07 4.35
C ARG A 163 15.23 -2.95 5.48
N GLY A 164 15.77 -1.75 5.73
CA GLY A 164 16.90 -1.58 6.64
C GLY A 164 18.08 -2.48 6.25
N ASP A 165 18.61 -3.22 7.22
CA ASP A 165 19.63 -4.25 7.01
C ASP A 165 19.07 -5.59 6.50
N GLY A 166 17.75 -5.71 6.42
CA GLY A 166 17.03 -6.92 6.02
C GLY A 166 16.56 -7.79 7.18
N THR A 167 16.86 -7.43 8.43
CA THR A 167 16.44 -8.13 9.64
C THR A 167 15.64 -7.26 10.60
N ALA A 168 15.94 -5.96 10.64
CA ALA A 168 15.34 -4.96 11.50
C ALA A 168 14.69 -3.80 10.73
#